data_AF-A0A8T5GEG6-F1
#
_entry.id   AF-A0A8T5GEG6-F1
#
_cell.length_a   1.000
_cell.length_b   1.000
_cell.length_c   1.000
_cell.angle_alpha   90.00
_cell.angle_beta   90.00
_cell.angle_gamma   90.00
#
_symmetry.space_group_name_H-M   'P 1'
#
loop_
_entity.id
_entity.type
_entity.pdbx_description
1 polymer ?
#
loop_
_entity_poly.entity_id
_entity_poly.type
_entity_poly.pdbx_seq_one_letter_code
_entity_poly.pdbx_strand_id
1 'polypeptide(L)'
;MNKRGQGTIEYMLIMAIILVIGLVVVGLVSGFFSPAQGINEQESRLYWASQPLAIIDGYVDTDGNGIFVIRNNEAYDINFSTITIDSATTNVLSGAGKSLTNGQKYSMTITGLTPCTSTSQSYSISMEYITKYGITKNTSAHGYVVFCVPQISTSGTTTSTPGSGITVTGDPVAGALILWDSGASAYTASSKTGDNNGIVIDGNTMCFSGTSCDANIDWNGTDLVLADPN
;
A
#
# COMPACT_ATOMS: atom_id res chain seq x y z
N MET A 1 26.92 -11.71 -73.50
CA MET A 1 26.31 -10.80 -72.49
C MET A 1 25.80 -11.65 -71.32
N ASN A 2 26.58 -11.70 -70.24
CA ASN A 2 26.36 -12.59 -69.10
C ASN A 2 25.27 -12.04 -68.17
N LYS A 3 24.00 -12.43 -68.40
CA LYS A 3 22.86 -12.16 -67.51
C LYS A 3 22.77 -13.15 -66.32
N ARG A 4 23.89 -13.71 -65.85
CA ARG A 4 23.90 -14.76 -64.80
C ARG A 4 24.23 -14.27 -63.39
N GLY A 5 24.47 -12.97 -63.19
CA GLY A 5 24.81 -12.41 -61.86
C GLY A 5 23.72 -11.55 -61.19
N GLN A 6 22.64 -11.20 -61.90
CA GLN A 6 21.68 -10.20 -61.40
C GLN A 6 20.74 -10.76 -60.31
N GLY A 7 20.38 -12.05 -60.36
CA GLY A 7 19.47 -12.63 -59.37
C GLY A 7 20.07 -12.76 -57.97
N THR A 8 21.37 -13.06 -57.85
CA THR A 8 22.01 -13.30 -56.55
C THR A 8 22.06 -12.04 -55.68
N ILE A 9 22.17 -10.86 -56.29
CA ILE A 9 22.17 -9.57 -55.58
C ILE A 9 20.78 -9.24 -55.01
N GLU A 10 19.71 -9.53 -55.76
CA GLU A 10 18.34 -9.30 -55.30
C GLU A 10 18.00 -10.18 -54.08
N TYR A 11 18.41 -11.46 -54.08
CA TYR A 11 18.20 -12.35 -52.94
C TYR A 11 19.00 -11.93 -51.70
N MET A 12 20.24 -11.43 -51.85
CA MET A 12 21.04 -10.94 -50.72
C MET A 12 20.42 -9.70 -50.07
N LEU A 13 19.85 -8.79 -50.87
CA LEU A 13 19.17 -7.60 -50.36
C LEU A 13 17.92 -7.96 -49.56
N ILE A 14 17.07 -8.85 -50.10
CA ILE A 14 15.83 -9.27 -49.42
C ILE A 14 16.16 -9.96 -48.10
N MET A 15 17.17 -10.83 -48.07
CA MET A 15 17.60 -11.49 -46.83
C MET A 15 18.07 -10.48 -45.77
N ALA A 16 18.85 -9.47 -46.15
CA ALA A 16 19.31 -8.45 -45.21
C ALA A 16 18.13 -7.67 -44.59
N ILE A 17 17.12 -7.31 -45.39
CA ILE A 17 15.93 -6.60 -44.91
C ILE A 17 15.14 -7.46 -43.92
N ILE A 18 14.94 -8.75 -44.24
CA ILE A 18 14.22 -9.67 -43.35
C ILE A 18 14.95 -9.81 -42.01
N LEU A 19 16.28 -9.89 -42.01
CA LEU A 19 17.06 -9.96 -40.77
C LEU A 19 16.92 -8.69 -39.92
N VAL A 20 16.94 -7.51 -40.54
CA VAL A 20 16.74 -6.23 -39.83
C VAL A 20 15.34 -6.17 -39.20
N ILE A 21 14.30 -6.53 -39.95
CA ILE A 21 12.92 -6.58 -39.43
C ILE A 21 12.83 -7.59 -38.28
N GLY A 22 13.44 -8.77 -38.42
CA GLY A 22 13.47 -9.79 -37.36
C GLY A 22 14.10 -9.27 -36.07
N LEU A 23 15.23 -8.57 -36.15
CA LEU A 23 15.88 -7.98 -34.99
C LEU A 23 15.03 -6.88 -34.33
N VAL A 24 14.36 -6.04 -35.12
CA VAL A 24 13.46 -5.00 -34.60
C VAL A 24 12.28 -5.63 -33.84
N VAL A 25 11.66 -6.67 -34.40
CA VAL A 25 10.54 -7.36 -33.75
C VAL A 25 10.98 -8.01 -32.43
N VAL A 26 12.12 -8.69 -32.40
CA VAL A 26 12.66 -9.28 -31.16
C VAL A 26 13.00 -8.20 -30.12
N GLY A 27 13.54 -7.06 -30.56
CA GLY A 27 13.80 -5.92 -29.68
C GLY A 27 12.53 -5.33 -29.06
N LEU A 28 11.46 -5.20 -29.84
CA LEU A 28 10.17 -4.73 -29.32
C LEU A 28 9.52 -5.73 -28.38
N VAL A 29 9.50 -7.01 -28.77
CA VAL A 29 8.95 -8.11 -27.94
C VAL A 29 9.67 -8.18 -26.59
N SER A 30 11.00 -8.13 -26.57
CA SER A 30 11.76 -8.15 -25.31
C SER A 30 11.51 -6.93 -24.43
N GLY A 31 11.23 -5.76 -24.99
CA GLY A 31 10.86 -4.56 -24.24
C GLY A 31 9.48 -4.65 -23.56
N PHE A 32 8.51 -5.31 -24.19
CA PHE A 32 7.17 -5.50 -23.62
C PHE A 32 7.11 -6.61 -22.55
N PHE A 33 8.00 -7.58 -22.61
CA PHE A 33 8.07 -8.68 -21.64
C PHE A 33 9.00 -8.41 -20.45
N SER A 34 9.47 -7.17 -20.27
CA SER A 34 10.12 -6.79 -19.01
C SER A 34 9.14 -7.12 -17.87
N PRO A 35 9.50 -8.02 -16.95
CA PRO A 35 8.55 -8.64 -16.03
C PRO A 35 7.90 -7.55 -15.20
N ALA A 36 6.60 -7.41 -15.43
CA ALA A 36 5.73 -6.45 -14.78
C ALA A 36 5.61 -6.82 -13.29
N GLN A 37 6.54 -6.31 -12.48
CA GLN A 37 6.50 -6.46 -11.03
C GLN A 37 5.15 -5.98 -10.45
N GLY A 38 4.47 -5.05 -11.14
CA GLY A 38 3.13 -4.59 -10.78
C GLY A 38 1.97 -5.54 -11.13
N ILE A 39 2.09 -6.45 -12.10
CA ILE A 39 0.98 -7.37 -12.45
C ILE A 39 0.73 -8.35 -11.29
N ASN A 40 1.78 -8.90 -10.70
CA ASN A 40 1.66 -9.83 -9.57
C ASN A 40 0.99 -9.17 -8.36
N GLU A 41 1.25 -7.89 -8.14
CA GLU A 41 0.64 -7.13 -7.06
C GLU A 41 -0.84 -6.87 -7.30
N GLN A 42 -1.20 -6.39 -8.50
CA GLN A 42 -2.59 -6.11 -8.83
C GLN A 42 -3.44 -7.40 -8.80
N GLU A 43 -2.92 -8.51 -9.33
CA GLU A 43 -3.59 -9.81 -9.27
C GLU A 43 -3.77 -10.28 -7.83
N SER A 44 -2.73 -10.14 -7.00
CA SER A 44 -2.79 -10.49 -5.59
C SER A 44 -3.80 -9.63 -4.83
N ARG A 45 -3.78 -8.30 -5.00
CA ARG A 45 -4.75 -7.38 -4.39
C ARG A 45 -6.18 -7.70 -4.84
N LEU A 46 -6.40 -7.98 -6.12
CA LEU A 46 -7.73 -8.32 -6.64
C LEU A 46 -8.24 -9.63 -6.04
N TYR A 47 -7.37 -10.64 -5.94
CA TYR A 47 -7.69 -11.91 -5.30
C TYR A 47 -8.12 -11.70 -3.84
N TRP A 48 -7.31 -10.99 -3.06
CA TRP A 48 -7.58 -10.73 -1.64
C TRP A 48 -8.78 -9.82 -1.43
N ALA A 49 -9.02 -8.85 -2.32
CA ALA A 49 -10.20 -7.99 -2.28
C ALA A 49 -11.53 -8.73 -2.48
N SER A 50 -11.50 -9.94 -3.07
CA SER A 50 -12.69 -10.79 -3.29
C SER A 50 -13.00 -11.74 -2.12
N GLN A 51 -12.08 -11.89 -1.17
CA GLN A 51 -12.26 -12.80 -0.04
C GLN A 51 -13.32 -12.29 0.96
N PRO A 52 -14.00 -13.19 1.71
CA PRO A 52 -14.93 -12.80 2.78
C PRO A 52 -14.32 -11.85 3.82
N LEU A 53 -13.08 -12.14 4.21
CA LEU A 53 -12.22 -11.27 4.99
C LEU A 53 -11.07 -10.88 4.06
N ALA A 54 -11.08 -9.62 3.62
CA ALA A 54 -10.19 -9.12 2.58
C ALA A 54 -9.04 -8.31 3.16
N ILE A 55 -7.86 -8.42 2.55
CA ILE A 55 -6.73 -7.53 2.80
C ILE A 55 -6.78 -6.45 1.73
N ILE A 56 -7.06 -5.21 2.15
CA ILE A 56 -7.23 -4.06 1.25
C ILE A 56 -5.88 -3.39 1.01
N ASP A 57 -5.05 -3.32 2.04
CA ASP A 57 -3.72 -2.73 1.94
C ASP A 57 -2.75 -3.39 2.94
N GLY A 58 -1.46 -3.31 2.63
CA GLY A 58 -0.42 -3.84 3.51
C GLY A 58 0.97 -3.31 3.16
N TYR A 59 1.74 -3.01 4.21
CA TYR A 59 3.11 -2.54 4.14
C TYR A 59 3.96 -3.32 5.11
N VAL A 60 5.20 -3.62 4.74
CA VAL A 60 6.19 -4.26 5.62
C VAL A 60 7.50 -3.49 5.56
N ASP A 61 8.15 -3.31 6.70
CA ASP A 61 9.43 -2.63 6.77
C ASP A 61 10.65 -3.56 6.70
N THR A 62 11.84 -2.98 6.69
CA THR A 62 13.11 -3.72 6.69
C THR A 62 13.44 -4.39 8.02
N ASP A 63 12.66 -4.13 9.08
CA ASP A 63 12.80 -4.73 10.40
C ASP A 63 11.82 -5.90 10.62
N GLY A 64 10.91 -6.16 9.66
CA GLY A 64 9.90 -7.20 9.75
C GLY A 64 8.65 -6.79 10.53
N ASN A 65 8.41 -5.49 10.68
CA ASN A 65 7.12 -4.96 11.14
C ASN A 65 6.23 -4.71 9.93
N GLY A 66 4.97 -5.11 10.02
CA GLY A 66 3.98 -4.88 8.97
C GLY A 66 2.71 -4.26 9.51
N ILE A 67 2.06 -3.43 8.68
CA ILE A 67 0.72 -2.90 8.92
C ILE A 67 -0.18 -3.46 7.82
N PHE A 68 -1.31 -4.05 8.22
CA PHE A 68 -2.30 -4.60 7.31
C PHE A 68 -3.68 -4.01 7.59
N VAL A 69 -4.41 -3.68 6.53
CA VAL A 69 -5.79 -3.17 6.60
C VAL A 69 -6.74 -4.26 6.11
N ILE A 70 -7.54 -4.77 7.02
CA ILE A 70 -8.44 -5.89 6.79
C ILE A 70 -9.88 -5.37 6.72
N ARG A 71 -10.70 -5.90 5.82
CA ARG A 71 -12.11 -5.52 5.64
C ARG A 71 -13.02 -6.75 5.64
N ASN A 72 -14.16 -6.63 6.30
CA ASN A 72 -15.25 -7.59 6.14
C ASN A 72 -16.03 -7.31 4.84
N ASN A 73 -16.05 -8.26 3.92
CA ASN A 73 -16.83 -8.19 2.68
C ASN A 73 -18.16 -8.96 2.75
N GLU A 74 -18.42 -9.70 3.83
CA GLU A 74 -19.65 -10.45 4.01
C GLU A 74 -20.82 -9.54 4.37
N ALA A 75 -22.04 -9.99 4.06
CA ALA A 75 -23.27 -9.27 4.36
C ALA A 75 -23.61 -9.22 5.86
N TYR A 76 -22.86 -9.94 6.70
CA TYR A 76 -23.09 -10.11 8.12
C TYR A 76 -21.80 -9.89 8.92
N ASP A 77 -21.96 -9.67 10.22
CA ASP A 77 -20.84 -9.46 11.12
C ASP A 77 -19.97 -10.72 11.23
N ILE A 78 -18.67 -10.54 11.16
CA ILE A 78 -17.67 -11.59 11.36
C ILE A 78 -16.82 -11.26 12.57
N ASN A 79 -16.30 -12.30 13.21
CA ASN A 79 -15.42 -12.16 14.35
C ASN A 79 -14.03 -12.67 13.99
N PHE A 80 -13.13 -11.74 13.69
CA PHE A 80 -11.78 -12.01 13.22
C PHE A 80 -10.87 -12.43 14.38
N SER A 81 -10.33 -13.65 14.36
CA SER A 81 -9.60 -14.23 15.49
C SER A 81 -8.08 -14.14 15.32
N THR A 82 -7.58 -14.65 14.20
CA THR A 82 -6.15 -14.92 14.02
C THR A 82 -5.71 -14.59 12.61
N ILE A 83 -4.52 -14.03 12.47
CA ILE A 83 -3.81 -13.93 11.20
C ILE A 83 -2.44 -14.56 11.34
N THR A 84 -2.08 -15.37 10.36
CA THR A 84 -0.77 -15.98 10.22
C THR A 84 -0.17 -15.50 8.91
N ILE A 85 1.01 -14.89 8.99
CA ILE A 85 1.77 -14.42 7.84
C ILE A 85 3.11 -15.15 7.85
N ASP A 86 3.35 -15.97 6.82
CA ASP A 86 4.42 -16.97 6.77
C ASP A 86 4.40 -17.88 8.01
N SER A 87 5.37 -17.72 8.92
CA SER A 87 5.47 -18.44 10.19
C SER A 87 5.09 -17.59 11.41
N ALA A 88 4.83 -16.29 11.22
CA ALA A 88 4.46 -15.37 12.27
C ALA A 88 2.94 -15.39 12.48
N THR A 89 2.52 -15.89 13.64
CA THR A 89 1.10 -15.90 14.05
C THR A 89 0.83 -14.75 15.00
N THR A 90 -0.12 -13.89 14.65
CA THR A 90 -0.61 -12.81 15.52
C THR A 90 -2.08 -13.03 15.84
N ASN A 91 -2.38 -13.14 17.13
CA ASN A 91 -3.76 -13.13 17.61
C ASN A 91 -4.27 -11.69 17.60
N VAL A 92 -5.41 -11.46 16.94
CA VAL A 92 -5.95 -10.12 16.67
C VAL A 92 -6.30 -9.39 17.96
N LEU A 93 -6.81 -10.14 18.94
CA LEU A 93 -7.03 -9.75 20.33
C LEU A 93 -6.94 -11.02 21.19
N SER A 94 -6.37 -10.94 22.40
CA SER A 94 -6.41 -12.05 23.35
C SER A 94 -7.87 -12.37 23.72
N GLY A 95 -8.42 -13.48 23.23
CA GLY A 95 -9.78 -13.93 23.58
C GLY A 95 -10.73 -14.00 22.39
N ALA A 96 -11.87 -13.30 22.48
CA ALA A 96 -13.02 -13.51 21.60
C ALA A 96 -12.84 -13.04 20.14
N GLY A 97 -11.71 -12.45 19.74
CA GLY A 97 -11.52 -11.88 18.42
C GLY A 97 -12.08 -10.44 18.27
N LYS A 98 -11.90 -9.86 17.07
CA LYS A 98 -12.39 -8.54 16.69
C LYS A 98 -13.65 -8.67 15.85
N SER A 99 -14.79 -8.18 16.37
CA SER A 99 -16.01 -8.08 15.57
C SER A 99 -15.89 -6.97 14.52
N LEU A 100 -16.17 -7.32 13.26
CA LEU A 100 -16.19 -6.45 12.11
C LEU A 100 -17.57 -6.50 11.46
N THR A 101 -18.27 -5.37 11.40
CA THR A 101 -19.52 -5.25 10.64
C THR A 101 -19.25 -5.25 9.13
N ASN A 102 -20.28 -5.46 8.30
CA ASN A 102 -20.13 -5.40 6.84
C ASN A 102 -19.44 -4.09 6.41
N GLY A 103 -18.39 -4.19 5.61
CA GLY A 103 -17.61 -3.07 5.08
C GLY A 103 -16.65 -2.44 6.08
N GLN A 104 -16.70 -2.82 7.37
CA GLN A 104 -15.82 -2.28 8.39
C GLN A 104 -14.37 -2.68 8.11
N LYS A 105 -13.48 -1.70 8.27
CA LYS A 105 -12.03 -1.87 8.17
C LYS A 105 -11.41 -1.99 9.55
N TYR A 106 -10.31 -2.73 9.64
CA TYR A 106 -9.50 -2.87 10.83
C TYR A 106 -8.03 -2.86 10.46
N SER A 107 -7.28 -1.91 11.02
CA SER A 107 -5.84 -1.83 10.86
C SER A 107 -5.17 -2.59 11.99
N MET A 108 -4.18 -3.41 11.66
CA MET A 108 -3.39 -4.13 12.65
C MET A 108 -1.91 -4.13 12.31
N THR A 109 -1.09 -4.16 13.35
CA THR A 109 0.37 -4.27 13.24
C THR A 109 0.80 -5.68 13.60
N ILE A 110 1.67 -6.25 12.79
CA ILE A 110 2.27 -7.57 12.97
C ILE A 110 3.78 -7.37 13.04
N THR A 111 4.44 -8.07 13.96
CA THR A 111 5.89 -8.01 14.13
C THR A 111 6.50 -9.39 13.94
N GLY A 112 7.79 -9.45 13.64
CA GLY A 112 8.49 -10.72 13.41
C GLY A 112 8.17 -11.37 12.05
N LEU A 113 7.74 -10.57 11.07
CA LEU A 113 7.64 -11.02 9.68
C LEU A 113 9.03 -11.22 9.09
N THR A 114 9.12 -11.97 7.99
CA THR A 114 10.32 -12.00 7.17
C THR A 114 10.63 -10.55 6.74
N PRO A 115 11.79 -9.98 7.10
CA PRO A 115 12.11 -8.58 6.80
C PRO A 115 12.12 -8.32 5.31
N CYS A 116 11.67 -7.14 4.90
CA CYS A 116 11.68 -6.84 3.47
C CYS A 116 13.07 -6.47 2.94
N THR A 117 13.48 -7.11 1.83
CA THR A 117 14.79 -6.91 1.19
C THR A 117 14.74 -6.30 -0.21
N SER A 118 13.54 -6.15 -0.79
CA SER A 118 13.29 -5.65 -2.14
C SER A 118 12.22 -4.55 -2.13
N THR A 119 11.86 -4.00 -3.30
CA THR A 119 10.77 -3.01 -3.44
C THR A 119 9.40 -3.60 -3.09
N SER A 120 9.20 -4.88 -3.37
CA SER A 120 8.01 -5.65 -2.99
C SER A 120 8.40 -7.05 -2.55
N GLN A 121 7.57 -7.66 -1.70
CA GLN A 121 7.77 -9.01 -1.21
C GLN A 121 6.43 -9.74 -1.08
N SER A 122 6.44 -11.05 -1.34
CA SER A 122 5.26 -11.89 -1.26
C SER A 122 5.23 -12.66 0.07
N TYR A 123 4.09 -12.65 0.75
CA TYR A 123 3.88 -13.31 2.03
C TYR A 123 2.73 -14.31 1.95
N SER A 124 2.88 -15.47 2.57
CA SER A 124 1.79 -16.46 2.67
C SER A 124 0.85 -16.07 3.80
N ILE A 125 -0.41 -15.75 3.50
CA ILE A 125 -1.36 -15.28 4.53
C ILE A 125 -2.48 -16.30 4.74
N SER A 126 -2.78 -16.58 6.01
CA SER A 126 -3.94 -17.34 6.46
C SER A 126 -4.67 -16.54 7.54
N MET A 127 -5.98 -16.38 7.39
CA MET A 127 -6.83 -15.68 8.35
C MET A 127 -7.94 -16.60 8.84
N GLU A 128 -8.13 -16.64 10.15
CA GLU A 128 -9.22 -17.35 10.79
C GLU A 128 -10.28 -16.34 11.28
N TYR A 129 -11.55 -16.67 11.08
CA TYR A 129 -12.67 -15.89 11.59
C TYR A 129 -13.86 -16.78 11.90
N ILE A 130 -14.71 -16.32 12.82
CA ILE A 130 -15.97 -16.96 13.19
C ILE A 130 -17.10 -16.16 12.57
N THR A 131 -17.95 -16.84 11.79
CA THR A 131 -19.16 -16.24 11.20
C THR A 131 -20.20 -15.91 12.28
N LYS A 132 -21.20 -15.09 11.94
CA LYS A 132 -22.38 -14.83 12.79
C LYS A 132 -23.06 -16.10 13.33
N TYR A 133 -22.94 -17.23 12.65
CA TYR A 133 -23.54 -18.51 13.03
C TYR A 133 -22.64 -19.38 13.93
N GLY A 134 -21.49 -18.86 14.38
CA GLY A 134 -20.55 -19.62 15.21
C GLY A 134 -19.67 -20.61 14.43
N ILE A 135 -19.71 -20.58 13.09
CA ILE A 135 -18.86 -21.45 12.26
C ILE A 135 -17.50 -20.78 12.07
N THR A 136 -16.43 -21.48 12.47
CA THR A 136 -15.05 -21.08 12.19
C THR A 136 -14.71 -21.36 10.73
N LYS A 137 -14.18 -20.36 10.04
CA LYS A 137 -13.68 -20.44 8.67
C LYS A 137 -12.23 -19.98 8.64
N ASN A 138 -11.47 -20.55 7.71
CA ASN A 138 -10.12 -20.11 7.40
C ASN A 138 -10.07 -19.69 5.93
N THR A 139 -9.53 -18.51 5.68
CA THR A 139 -9.13 -18.05 4.36
C THR A 139 -7.61 -18.12 4.29
N SER A 140 -7.10 -19.14 3.62
CA SER A 140 -5.68 -19.31 3.34
C SER A 140 -5.49 -19.42 1.83
N ALA A 141 -4.70 -18.54 1.23
CA ALA A 141 -4.41 -18.61 -0.19
C ALA A 141 -3.23 -17.71 -0.58
N HIS A 142 -2.90 -17.78 -1.89
CA HIS A 142 -1.91 -17.03 -2.67
C HIS A 142 -1.10 -15.95 -1.93
N GLY A 143 0.20 -15.95 -2.19
CA GLY A 143 1.12 -14.92 -1.70
C GLY A 143 0.55 -13.51 -1.87
N TYR A 144 0.42 -12.78 -0.77
CA TYR A 144 0.07 -11.38 -0.76
C TYR A 144 1.32 -10.55 -1.03
N VAL A 145 1.33 -9.78 -2.12
CA VAL A 145 2.46 -8.91 -2.45
C VAL A 145 2.26 -7.57 -1.74
N VAL A 146 3.19 -7.21 -0.86
CA VAL A 146 3.21 -5.92 -0.17
C VAL A 146 4.31 -5.03 -0.72
N PHE A 147 4.13 -3.72 -0.56
CA PHE A 147 5.21 -2.77 -0.74
C PHE A 147 6.08 -2.71 0.50
N CYS A 148 7.37 -2.58 0.23
CA CYS A 148 8.36 -2.49 1.26
C CYS A 148 8.71 -1.04 1.53
N VAL A 149 8.66 -0.67 2.80
CA VAL A 149 8.97 0.68 3.26
C VAL A 149 10.25 0.65 4.10
N PRO A 150 11.05 1.73 4.15
CA PRO A 150 12.31 1.71 4.89
C PRO A 150 12.12 1.45 6.39
N GLN A 151 11.06 2.00 7.00
CA GLN A 151 10.80 1.85 8.42
C GLN A 151 9.32 2.10 8.73
N ILE A 152 8.72 1.25 9.56
CA ILE A 152 7.40 1.52 10.16
C ILE A 152 7.63 1.83 11.64
N SER A 153 7.61 3.12 12.01
CA SER A 153 7.59 3.52 13.42
C SER A 153 6.15 3.73 13.87
N THR A 154 5.62 2.82 14.70
CA THR A 154 4.39 3.08 15.46
C THR A 154 4.73 3.97 16.65
N SER A 155 4.94 5.27 16.41
CA SER A 155 5.05 6.22 17.51
C SER A 155 3.66 6.42 18.09
N GLY A 156 3.35 5.65 19.15
CA GLY A 156 2.07 5.74 19.84
C GLY A 156 1.82 7.17 20.29
N THR A 157 0.76 7.79 19.78
CA THR A 157 0.23 9.02 20.34
C THR A 157 -0.26 8.69 21.74
N THR A 158 0.57 8.95 22.74
CA THR A 158 0.19 8.84 24.14
C THR A 158 -0.85 9.92 24.40
N THR A 159 -2.12 9.54 24.34
CA THR A 159 -3.27 10.30 24.84
C THR A 159 -3.39 11.73 24.31
N SER A 160 -4.05 11.92 23.16
CA SER A 160 -4.66 13.22 22.90
C SER A 160 -5.88 13.36 23.80
N THR A 161 -5.80 14.27 24.77
CA THR A 161 -7.01 14.80 25.40
C THR A 161 -7.85 15.48 24.32
N PRO A 162 -9.19 15.41 24.38
CA PRO A 162 -10.04 16.09 23.43
C PRO A 162 -9.65 17.58 23.29
N GLY A 163 -9.27 18.02 22.08
CA GLY A 163 -8.83 19.39 21.79
C GLY A 163 -7.30 19.61 21.75
N SER A 164 -6.49 18.61 22.10
CA SER A 164 -5.04 18.64 21.88
C SER A 164 -4.73 18.15 20.47
N GLY A 165 -4.19 19.02 19.62
CA GLY A 165 -3.74 18.66 18.28
C GLY A 165 -2.72 17.53 18.27
N ILE A 166 -2.57 16.86 17.13
CA ILE A 166 -1.55 15.84 16.93
C ILE A 166 -0.20 16.54 16.97
N THR A 167 0.62 16.23 17.97
CA THR A 167 2.01 16.67 18.02
C THR A 167 2.88 15.50 17.59
N VAL A 168 3.45 15.57 16.39
CA VAL A 168 4.49 14.63 15.96
C VAL A 168 5.79 15.11 16.61
N THR A 169 6.28 14.39 17.60
CA THR A 169 7.58 14.67 18.24
C THR A 169 8.68 13.89 17.54
N GLY A 170 9.64 14.60 16.94
CA GLY A 170 10.79 14.03 16.22
C GLY A 170 10.89 14.59 14.80
N ASP A 171 12.09 14.51 14.21
CA ASP A 171 12.28 14.88 12.81
C ASP A 171 11.58 13.85 11.91
N PRO A 172 10.60 14.25 11.08
CA PRO A 172 9.96 13.32 10.16
C PRO A 172 11.00 12.79 9.17
N VAL A 173 11.08 11.46 9.04
CA VAL A 173 11.91 10.83 8.01
C VAL A 173 11.34 11.24 6.64
N ALA A 174 12.20 11.57 5.69
CA ALA A 174 11.77 11.90 4.32
C ALA A 174 10.89 10.76 3.78
N GLY A 175 9.64 11.09 3.39
CA GLY A 175 8.64 10.12 2.93
C GLY A 175 7.71 9.55 4.02
N ALA A 176 7.72 10.10 5.24
CA ALA A 176 6.75 9.71 6.27
C ALA A 176 5.31 10.03 5.85
N LEU A 177 4.44 9.02 5.90
CA LEU A 177 3.00 9.16 5.69
C LEU A 177 2.30 9.18 7.06
N ILE A 178 1.64 10.29 7.37
CA ILE A 178 0.79 10.39 8.56
C ILE A 178 -0.60 9.90 8.18
N LEU A 179 -0.94 8.68 8.60
CA LEU A 179 -2.30 8.15 8.47
C LEU A 179 -3.08 8.47 9.74
N TRP A 180 -4.12 9.30 9.62
CA TRP A 180 -5.05 9.61 10.70
C TRP A 180 -6.44 9.10 10.37
N ASP A 181 -6.94 8.13 11.14
CA ASP A 181 -8.30 7.60 11.04
C ASP A 181 -9.12 8.05 12.25
N SER A 182 -9.80 9.19 12.13
CA SER A 182 -10.79 9.60 13.12
C SER A 182 -12.13 8.95 12.80
N GLY A 183 -12.36 7.75 13.30
CA GLY A 183 -13.69 7.12 13.33
C GLY A 183 -14.75 7.88 14.17
N ALA A 184 -14.46 9.10 14.61
CA ALA A 184 -15.35 9.95 15.40
C ALA A 184 -15.29 11.41 14.92
N SER A 185 -16.46 12.03 14.83
CA SER A 185 -16.76 13.35 14.29
C SER A 185 -15.85 14.48 14.81
N ALA A 186 -15.37 15.31 13.88
CA ALA A 186 -14.90 16.70 14.01
C ALA A 186 -14.17 17.08 15.31
N TYR A 187 -12.83 17.03 15.27
CA TYR A 187 -11.99 17.69 16.26
C TYR A 187 -11.56 19.07 15.78
N THR A 188 -11.82 20.10 16.59
CA THR A 188 -11.22 21.43 16.46
C THR A 188 -9.83 21.40 17.08
N ALA A 189 -8.80 21.58 16.25
CA ALA A 189 -7.44 21.77 16.74
C ALA A 189 -7.30 23.18 17.34
N SER A 190 -6.96 23.27 18.63
CA SER A 190 -6.56 24.53 19.24
C SER A 190 -5.12 24.85 18.82
N SER A 191 -4.91 25.92 18.06
CA SER A 191 -3.58 26.36 17.63
C SER A 191 -2.70 26.67 18.86
N LYS A 192 -1.66 25.85 19.10
CA LYS A 192 -0.58 26.21 20.02
C LYS A 192 0.55 26.85 19.21
N THR A 193 0.64 28.17 19.32
CA THR A 193 1.62 29.06 18.67
C THR A 193 2.96 29.10 19.42
N GLY A 194 3.53 27.95 19.75
CA GLY A 194 4.82 27.87 20.41
C GLY A 194 5.58 26.64 19.97
N ASP A 195 6.61 26.89 19.15
CA ASP A 195 7.70 25.97 18.78
C ASP A 195 7.29 24.65 18.12
N ASN A 196 7.06 24.66 16.79
CA ASN A 196 6.74 23.43 16.04
C ASN A 196 7.45 23.35 14.67
N ASN A 197 8.47 22.49 14.59
CA ASN A 197 8.94 21.88 13.34
C ASN A 197 7.95 20.75 12.93
N GLY A 198 6.69 21.08 12.66
CA GLY A 198 5.65 20.09 12.36
C GLY A 198 4.61 20.58 11.36
N ILE A 199 3.97 19.62 10.67
CA ILE A 199 2.81 19.86 9.81
C ILE A 199 1.56 19.77 10.69
N VAL A 200 0.80 20.86 10.77
CA VAL A 200 -0.51 20.88 11.44
C VAL A 200 -1.59 20.89 10.37
N ILE A 201 -2.47 19.89 10.36
CA ILE A 201 -3.65 19.84 9.49
C ILE A 201 -4.87 20.01 10.39
N ASP A 202 -5.56 21.14 10.28
CA ASP A 202 -6.95 21.27 10.71
C ASP A 202 -7.87 21.18 9.49
N GLY A 203 -9.17 20.96 9.70
CA GLY A 203 -10.13 20.69 8.62
C GLY A 203 -10.18 21.74 7.50
N ASN A 204 -9.55 22.92 7.67
CA ASN A 204 -9.51 23.99 6.67
C ASN A 204 -8.08 24.53 6.40
N THR A 205 -7.05 24.09 7.12
CA THR A 205 -5.73 24.73 7.09
C THR A 205 -4.62 23.70 7.26
N MET A 206 -3.60 23.76 6.39
CA MET A 206 -2.32 23.07 6.63
C MET A 206 -1.26 24.13 6.91
N CYS A 207 -0.62 24.02 8.06
CA CYS A 207 0.50 24.87 8.42
C CYS A 207 1.78 24.04 8.37
N PHE A 208 2.74 24.47 7.55
CA PHE A 208 4.11 23.99 7.61
C PHE A 208 4.88 24.89 8.58
N SER A 209 5.79 24.29 9.34
CA SER A 209 6.59 24.95 10.39
C SER A 209 7.04 26.36 10.01
N GLY A 210 6.57 27.36 10.76
CA GLY A 210 6.97 28.76 10.61
C GLY A 210 5.97 29.60 9.82
N THR A 211 5.07 30.29 10.53
CA THR A 211 4.19 31.42 10.14
C THR A 211 3.31 31.33 8.89
N SER A 212 3.59 30.48 7.91
CA SER A 212 2.83 30.32 6.68
C SER A 212 1.89 29.13 6.81
N CYS A 213 0.65 29.44 7.21
CA CYS A 213 -0.49 28.57 7.06
C CYS A 213 -1.14 28.84 5.71
N ASP A 214 -1.38 27.80 4.91
CA ASP A 214 -2.23 27.92 3.73
C ASP A 214 -3.68 27.63 4.14
N ALA A 215 -4.51 28.68 4.04
CA ALA A 215 -5.95 28.62 4.33
C ALA A 215 -6.80 28.27 3.09
N ASN A 216 -6.17 28.11 1.91
CA ASN A 216 -6.84 27.84 0.64
C ASN A 216 -6.56 26.42 0.14
N ILE A 217 -6.52 25.45 1.04
CA ILE A 217 -6.44 24.05 0.63
C ILE A 217 -7.80 23.64 0.10
N ASP A 218 -7.90 23.55 -1.22
CA ASP A 218 -9.08 23.02 -1.88
C ASP A 218 -9.11 21.50 -1.74
N TRP A 219 -9.81 21.03 -0.70
CA TRP A 219 -10.03 19.61 -0.46
C TRP A 219 -10.98 18.94 -1.48
N ASN A 220 -11.46 19.67 -2.50
CA ASN A 220 -12.43 19.14 -3.47
C ASN A 220 -11.80 18.58 -4.77
N GLY A 221 -10.47 18.55 -4.89
CA GLY A 221 -9.76 18.02 -6.05
C GLY A 221 -8.80 16.90 -5.69
N THR A 222 -8.66 15.92 -6.57
CA THR A 222 -7.89 14.67 -6.40
C THR A 222 -6.39 14.81 -6.13
N ASP A 223 -5.85 16.02 -5.98
CA ASP A 223 -4.43 16.26 -5.74
C ASP A 223 -4.22 17.40 -4.73
N LEU A 224 -3.31 17.17 -3.79
CA LEU A 224 -2.75 18.20 -2.92
C LEU A 224 -1.75 19.04 -3.73
N VAL A 225 -2.22 20.14 -4.32
CA VAL A 225 -1.32 21.10 -5.01
C VAL A 225 -0.73 22.05 -3.96
N LEU A 226 0.51 21.81 -3.57
CA LEU A 226 1.30 22.81 -2.85
C LEU A 226 1.75 23.86 -3.87
N ALA A 227 1.15 25.05 -3.81
CA ALA A 227 1.64 26.17 -4.59
C ALA A 227 3.02 26.59 -4.06
N ASP A 228 4.03 26.59 -4.92
CA ASP A 228 5.36 27.11 -4.62
C ASP A 228 5.26 28.64 -4.37
N PRO A 229 5.63 29.14 -3.17
CA PRO A 229 5.55 30.56 -2.88
C PRO A 229 6.75 31.29 -3.52
N ASN A 230 6.61 31.62 -4.80
CA ASN A 230 7.39 32.69 -5.44
C ASN A 230 6.52 33.90 -5.72
#